data_AF-A0A5E8V576-F1
#
_entry.id   AF-A0A5E8V576-F1
#
_cell.length_a   1.000
_cell.length_b   1.000
_cell.length_c   1.000
_cell.angle_alpha   90.00
_cell.angle_beta   90.00
_cell.angle_gamma   90.00
#
_symmetry.space_group_name_H-M   'P 1'
#
loop_
_entity.id
_entity.type
_entity.pdbx_description
1 polymer ?
#
loop_
_entity_poly.entity_id
_entity_poly.type
_entity_poly.pdbx_seq_one_letter_code
_entity_poly.pdbx_strand_id
1 'polypeptide(L)'
;MTFVSAGLMADETCQRWWTGSRRHQNSSSYGLSLKRSGVRSLMRIGNQLAGADEETRSNLFETVLRHVDVWGAPQLEPVVSDTTINFDNFRRNNGTLYLCVTTEELVMYRSLIRTLLGHIFYSIREARDQWDLAPVTFFLDEFPQLGYMQEIEQMLALGRQSGLRLWLFAQGRSQLQKAYGDAERILELMAVRCFMEPTATTAHELSKELGARRDLLTGTMKPLATAQELMGPEYVDKVIVLEGGRRPARLQAMKAYEDHRLKGRLTDQRKSVSIEND
;
A
#
# COMPACT_ATOMS: atom_id res chain seq x y z
N MET A 1 -21.45 -8.30 -9.91
CA MET A 1 -21.61 -7.54 -11.17
C MET A 1 -21.05 -8.43 -12.25
N THR A 2 -21.92 -9.00 -13.08
CA THR A 2 -21.61 -10.07 -14.04
C THR A 2 -20.86 -9.50 -15.24
N PHE A 3 -19.73 -10.09 -15.61
CA PHE A 3 -18.95 -9.68 -16.78
C PHE A 3 -19.53 -10.33 -18.05
N VAL A 4 -20.01 -9.50 -18.97
CA VAL A 4 -20.33 -9.91 -20.35
C VAL A 4 -19.16 -9.48 -21.22
N SER A 5 -18.49 -10.46 -21.80
CA SER A 5 -17.45 -10.32 -22.81
C SER A 5 -18.03 -9.66 -24.07
N ALA A 6 -17.52 -8.48 -24.42
CA ALA A 6 -17.66 -7.90 -25.75
C ALA A 6 -16.25 -7.76 -26.33
N GLY A 7 -15.91 -8.68 -27.23
CA GLY A 7 -14.63 -8.66 -27.93
C GLY A 7 -14.46 -7.38 -28.74
N LEU A 8 -13.32 -6.72 -28.53
CA LEU A 8 -12.79 -5.69 -29.42
C LEU A 8 -11.27 -5.80 -29.46
N MET A 9 -10.77 -5.78 -30.70
CA MET A 9 -9.40 -6.03 -31.13
C MET A 9 -8.35 -5.28 -30.29
N ALA A 10 -7.44 -6.02 -29.68
CA ALA A 10 -6.17 -5.49 -29.19
C ALA A 10 -5.33 -5.02 -30.41
N ASP A 11 -4.89 -3.77 -30.35
CA ASP A 11 -4.00 -3.12 -31.33
C ASP A 11 -2.75 -3.99 -31.60
N GLU A 12 -2.42 -4.21 -32.88
CA GLU A 12 -1.28 -5.01 -33.35
C GLU A 12 0.07 -4.59 -32.74
N THR A 13 0.17 -3.35 -32.23
CA THR A 13 1.35 -2.87 -31.52
C THR A 13 1.58 -3.52 -30.17
N CYS A 14 0.53 -3.88 -29.41
CA CYS A 14 0.67 -4.57 -28.12
C CYS A 14 1.06 -6.04 -28.30
N GLN A 15 0.50 -6.72 -29.31
CA GLN A 15 0.83 -8.14 -29.59
C GLN A 15 2.31 -8.32 -30.00
N ARG A 16 2.91 -7.33 -30.67
CA ARG A 16 4.33 -7.35 -31.05
C ARG A 16 5.30 -7.36 -29.87
N TRP A 17 4.89 -6.87 -28.70
CA TRP A 17 5.73 -6.90 -27.51
C TRP A 17 5.80 -8.29 -26.86
N TRP A 18 4.77 -9.12 -27.09
CA TRP A 18 4.52 -10.34 -26.31
C TRP A 18 4.94 -11.65 -27.00
N THR A 19 5.11 -11.66 -28.33
CA THR A 19 5.56 -12.86 -29.05
C THR A 19 7.07 -13.09 -28.83
N GLY A 20 7.40 -14.05 -27.96
CA GLY A 20 8.74 -14.40 -27.46
C GLY A 20 9.78 -14.93 -28.47
N SER A 21 9.81 -14.43 -29.70
CA SER A 21 10.64 -14.98 -30.79
C SER A 21 11.91 -14.20 -31.14
N ARG A 22 12.32 -13.18 -30.36
CA ARG A 22 13.59 -12.46 -30.59
C ARG A 22 14.28 -12.03 -29.29
N ARG A 23 14.79 -13.00 -28.52
CA ARG A 23 15.51 -12.77 -27.26
C ARG A 23 16.88 -12.07 -27.39
N HIS A 24 17.43 -11.86 -28.59
CA HIS A 24 18.80 -11.32 -28.76
C HIS A 24 19.00 -10.22 -29.82
N GLN A 25 17.94 -9.65 -30.41
CA GLN A 25 18.11 -8.56 -31.37
C GLN A 25 17.34 -7.32 -30.93
N ASN A 26 18.11 -6.26 -30.67
CA ASN A 26 17.71 -4.85 -30.66
C ASN A 26 17.41 -4.19 -29.31
N SER A 27 18.27 -4.39 -28.31
CA SER A 27 18.44 -3.45 -27.18
C SER A 27 18.54 -1.97 -27.68
N SER A 28 19.14 -1.74 -28.85
CA SER A 28 19.25 -0.42 -29.51
C SER A 28 17.93 0.14 -30.07
N SER A 29 16.97 -0.72 -30.46
CA SER A 29 15.69 -0.27 -31.06
C SER A 29 14.71 0.29 -30.03
N TYR A 30 14.73 -0.23 -28.81
CA TYR A 30 13.86 0.22 -27.73
C TYR A 30 14.18 1.65 -27.29
N GLY A 31 15.48 2.00 -27.22
CA GLY A 31 15.91 3.39 -26.99
C GLY A 31 15.41 4.34 -28.09
N LEU A 32 15.40 3.89 -29.35
CA LEU A 32 14.89 4.66 -30.49
C LEU A 32 13.36 4.85 -30.42
N SER A 33 12.61 3.85 -29.97
CA SER A 33 11.15 3.95 -29.78
C SER A 33 10.80 4.91 -28.64
N LEU A 34 11.51 4.86 -27.51
CA LEU A 34 11.30 5.78 -26.38
C LEU A 34 11.67 7.23 -26.73
N LYS A 35 12.72 7.44 -27.52
CA LYS A 35 13.10 8.76 -28.05
C LYS A 35 12.02 9.40 -28.92
N ARG A 36 11.20 8.59 -29.57
CA ARG A 36 10.12 9.05 -30.45
C ARG A 36 8.80 9.26 -29.70
N SER A 37 8.74 8.94 -28.41
CA SER A 37 7.55 9.21 -27.60
C SER A 37 7.33 10.72 -27.46
N GLY A 38 6.07 11.14 -27.42
CA GLY A 38 5.69 12.55 -27.15
C GLY A 38 5.90 12.99 -25.70
N VAL A 39 6.40 12.09 -24.84
CA VAL A 39 6.55 12.32 -23.40
C VAL A 39 8.02 12.63 -23.09
N ARG A 40 8.31 13.86 -22.64
CA ARG A 40 9.68 14.34 -22.36
C ARG A 40 10.49 13.42 -21.44
N SER A 41 9.86 12.82 -20.43
CA SER A 41 10.53 11.88 -19.51
C SER A 41 10.99 10.61 -20.22
N LEU A 42 10.15 10.04 -21.08
CA LEU A 42 10.45 8.85 -21.87
C LEU A 42 11.52 9.15 -22.95
N MET A 43 11.50 10.34 -23.56
CA MET A 43 12.57 10.78 -24.46
C MET A 43 13.93 10.85 -23.75
N ARG A 44 13.98 11.39 -22.53
CA ARG A 44 15.21 11.47 -21.71
C ARG A 44 15.76 10.07 -21.42
N ILE A 45 14.89 9.14 -21.02
CA ILE A 45 15.25 7.74 -20.78
C ILE A 45 15.74 7.07 -22.06
N GLY A 46 15.05 7.28 -23.19
CA GLY A 46 15.48 6.79 -24.51
C GLY A 46 16.84 7.32 -24.93
N ASN A 47 17.17 8.58 -24.61
CA ASN A 47 18.49 9.16 -24.80
C ASN A 47 19.56 8.51 -23.92
N GLN A 48 19.26 8.25 -22.65
CA GLN A 48 20.19 7.54 -21.76
C GLN A 48 20.43 6.09 -22.22
N LEU A 49 19.39 5.36 -22.61
CA LEU A 49 19.50 3.99 -23.12
C LEU A 49 20.31 3.90 -24.41
N ALA A 50 20.15 4.87 -25.32
CA ALA A 50 20.91 4.89 -26.56
C ALA A 50 22.38 5.31 -26.38
N GLY A 51 22.70 6.03 -25.30
CA GLY A 51 24.06 6.43 -24.96
C GLY A 51 24.82 5.41 -24.11
N ALA A 52 24.12 4.39 -23.56
CA ALA A 52 24.72 3.35 -22.75
C ALA A 52 25.40 2.27 -23.61
N ASP A 53 26.52 1.73 -23.12
CA ASP A 53 27.19 0.57 -23.70
C ASP A 53 26.28 -0.68 -23.68
N GLU A 54 26.67 -1.73 -24.41
CA GLU A 54 25.84 -2.92 -24.58
C GLU A 54 25.58 -3.67 -23.27
N GLU A 55 26.58 -3.74 -22.39
CA GLU A 55 26.48 -4.46 -21.11
C GLU A 55 25.54 -3.73 -20.16
N THR A 56 25.75 -2.41 -19.97
CA THR A 56 24.86 -1.56 -19.17
C THR A 56 23.44 -1.59 -19.70
N ARG A 57 23.26 -1.52 -21.02
CA ARG A 57 21.93 -1.57 -21.64
C ARG A 57 21.25 -2.91 -21.42
N SER A 58 21.99 -4.02 -21.55
CA SER A 58 21.46 -5.37 -21.28
C SER A 58 21.02 -5.53 -19.82
N ASN A 59 21.87 -5.09 -18.87
CA ASN A 59 21.56 -5.12 -17.44
C ASN A 59 20.32 -4.26 -17.09
N LEU A 60 20.19 -3.09 -17.72
CA LEU A 60 19.00 -2.24 -17.58
C LEU A 60 17.75 -2.92 -18.15
N PHE A 61 17.84 -3.55 -19.33
CA PHE A 61 16.72 -4.27 -19.95
C PHE A 61 16.25 -5.43 -19.07
N GLU A 62 17.16 -6.24 -18.55
CA GLU A 62 16.79 -7.35 -17.65
C GLU A 62 16.08 -6.84 -16.39
N THR A 63 16.55 -5.71 -15.85
CA THR A 63 15.92 -5.08 -14.68
C THR A 63 14.51 -4.58 -15.01
N VAL A 64 14.32 -3.90 -16.14
CA VAL A 64 13.01 -3.42 -16.58
C VAL A 64 12.07 -4.58 -16.87
N LEU A 65 12.52 -5.61 -17.58
CA LEU A 65 11.72 -6.79 -17.88
C LEU A 65 11.23 -7.46 -16.60
N ARG A 66 12.07 -7.59 -15.56
CA ARG A 66 11.64 -8.14 -14.26
C ARG A 66 10.46 -7.37 -13.63
N HIS A 67 10.34 -6.07 -13.88
CA HIS A 67 9.24 -5.25 -13.36
C HIS A 67 7.99 -5.24 -14.26
N VAL A 68 8.16 -5.48 -15.56
CA VAL A 68 7.10 -5.44 -16.58
C VAL A 68 6.52 -6.83 -16.87
N ASP A 69 7.31 -7.90 -16.71
CA ASP A 69 6.92 -9.29 -17.05
C ASP A 69 5.63 -9.72 -16.34
N VAL A 70 5.46 -9.31 -15.08
CA VAL A 70 4.25 -9.59 -14.30
C VAL A 70 2.98 -9.02 -14.96
N TRP A 71 3.07 -7.93 -15.72
CA TRP A 71 1.91 -7.32 -16.38
C TRP A 71 1.36 -8.14 -17.54
N GLY A 72 2.17 -9.06 -18.06
CA GLY A 72 1.77 -9.97 -19.11
C GLY A 72 1.28 -11.33 -18.60
N ALA A 73 1.19 -11.53 -17.29
CA ALA A 73 0.60 -12.77 -16.76
C ALA A 73 -0.79 -12.97 -17.40
N PRO A 74 -1.11 -14.14 -17.99
CA PRO A 74 -2.41 -14.38 -18.65
C PRO A 74 -3.60 -14.15 -17.71
N GLN A 75 -3.38 -14.33 -16.40
CA GLN A 75 -4.38 -14.06 -15.36
C GLN A 75 -4.70 -12.56 -15.20
N LEU A 76 -3.74 -11.68 -15.51
CA LEU A 76 -3.87 -10.23 -15.41
C LEU A 76 -4.31 -9.58 -16.72
N GLU A 77 -4.12 -10.22 -17.87
CA GLU A 77 -4.49 -9.68 -19.18
C GLU A 77 -5.94 -9.14 -19.26
N PRO A 78 -6.97 -9.84 -18.72
CA PRO A 78 -8.34 -9.30 -18.70
C PRO A 78 -8.49 -8.08 -17.80
N VAL A 79 -7.68 -7.97 -16.75
CA VAL A 79 -7.73 -6.88 -15.76
C VAL A 79 -7.02 -5.62 -16.27
N VAL A 80 -5.97 -5.78 -17.08
CA VAL A 80 -5.16 -4.66 -17.60
C VAL A 80 -5.55 -4.23 -19.01
N SER A 81 -6.34 -5.03 -19.74
CA SER A 81 -6.74 -4.73 -21.13
C SER A 81 -7.81 -3.65 -21.25
N ASP A 82 -8.67 -3.50 -20.24
CA ASP A 82 -9.70 -2.46 -20.19
C ASP A 82 -9.92 -1.99 -18.74
N THR A 83 -10.39 -0.74 -18.57
CA THR A 83 -10.71 -0.18 -17.26
C THR A 83 -12.12 0.37 -17.23
N THR A 84 -12.91 -0.13 -16.29
CA THR A 84 -14.23 0.40 -15.94
C THR A 84 -14.19 1.26 -14.68
N ILE A 85 -13.02 1.40 -14.05
CA ILE A 85 -12.88 2.09 -12.77
C ILE A 85 -12.77 3.59 -13.02
N ASN A 86 -13.74 4.34 -12.50
CA ASN A 86 -13.65 5.78 -12.37
C ASN A 86 -13.39 6.16 -10.91
N PHE A 87 -12.23 6.74 -10.62
CA PHE A 87 -11.84 7.10 -9.25
C PHE A 87 -12.65 8.26 -8.67
N ASP A 88 -13.30 9.09 -9.48
CA ASP A 88 -14.24 10.12 -8.99
C ASP A 88 -15.44 9.49 -8.27
N ASN A 89 -15.80 8.25 -8.63
CA ASN A 89 -16.90 7.54 -8.00
C ASN A 89 -16.63 7.24 -6.51
N PHE A 90 -15.37 7.21 -6.07
CA PHE A 90 -15.05 7.03 -4.65
C PHE A 90 -15.66 8.15 -3.79
N ARG A 91 -15.69 9.38 -4.28
CA ARG A 91 -16.30 10.52 -3.58
C ARG A 91 -17.75 10.72 -3.95
N ARG A 92 -18.04 10.76 -5.26
CA ARG A 92 -19.36 11.16 -5.78
C ARG A 92 -20.44 10.12 -5.53
N ASN A 93 -20.06 8.85 -5.60
CA ASN A 93 -20.99 7.71 -5.52
C ASN A 93 -20.72 6.80 -4.32
N ASN A 94 -19.87 7.23 -3.39
CA ASN A 94 -19.43 6.44 -2.23
C ASN A 94 -18.94 5.03 -2.65
N GLY A 95 -18.19 4.97 -3.75
CA GLY A 95 -17.65 3.73 -4.28
C GLY A 95 -16.57 3.15 -3.38
N THR A 96 -16.57 1.82 -3.23
CA THR A 96 -15.54 1.11 -2.45
C THR A 96 -14.82 0.11 -3.36
N LEU A 97 -13.49 0.18 -3.36
CA LEU A 97 -12.63 -0.78 -4.05
C LEU A 97 -12.03 -1.76 -3.03
N TYR A 98 -12.24 -3.05 -3.26
CA TYR A 98 -11.61 -4.12 -2.48
C TYR A 98 -10.56 -4.80 -3.36
N LEU A 99 -9.30 -4.78 -2.90
CA LEU A 99 -8.22 -5.54 -3.50
C LEU A 99 -7.97 -6.77 -2.63
N CYS A 100 -8.57 -7.90 -3.03
CA CYS A 100 -8.44 -9.16 -2.31
C CYS A 100 -7.24 -9.93 -2.87
N VAL A 101 -6.10 -9.83 -2.18
CA VAL A 101 -4.88 -10.56 -2.53
C VAL A 101 -4.33 -11.27 -1.30
N THR A 102 -3.75 -12.44 -1.50
CA THR A 102 -2.95 -13.13 -0.48
C THR A 102 -1.61 -12.41 -0.27
N THR A 103 -0.91 -12.73 0.82
CA THR A 103 0.43 -12.19 1.09
C THR A 103 1.44 -12.53 0.00
N GLU A 104 1.33 -13.72 -0.61
CA GLU A 104 2.19 -14.16 -1.71
C GLU A 104 1.90 -13.37 -3.00
N GLU A 105 0.61 -13.19 -3.32
CA GLU A 105 0.16 -12.38 -4.46
C GLU A 105 0.50 -10.90 -4.29
N LEU A 106 0.50 -10.37 -3.07
CA LEU A 106 0.92 -9.00 -2.79
C LEU A 106 2.38 -8.75 -3.20
N VAL A 107 3.26 -9.74 -2.99
CA VAL A 107 4.66 -9.68 -3.40
C VAL A 107 4.79 -9.91 -4.91
N MET A 108 4.06 -10.88 -5.46
CA MET A 108 4.07 -11.22 -6.89
C MET A 108 3.59 -10.04 -7.75
N TYR A 109 2.41 -9.49 -7.44
CA TYR A 109 1.76 -8.40 -8.16
C TYR A 109 2.10 -7.02 -7.62
N ARG A 110 3.19 -6.92 -6.86
CA ARG A 110 3.60 -5.68 -6.19
C ARG A 110 3.69 -4.48 -7.13
N SER A 111 4.24 -4.64 -8.34
CA SER A 111 4.35 -3.51 -9.29
C SER A 111 2.99 -3.05 -9.80
N LEU A 112 2.05 -3.97 -10.07
CA LEU A 112 0.68 -3.67 -10.46
C LEU A 112 -0.05 -2.91 -9.35
N ILE A 113 -0.03 -3.45 -8.13
CA ILE A 113 -0.72 -2.86 -6.97
C ILE A 113 -0.16 -1.47 -6.67
N ARG A 114 1.16 -1.30 -6.69
CA ARG A 114 1.81 0.02 -6.51
C ARG A 114 1.36 1.02 -7.57
N THR A 115 1.25 0.59 -8.83
CA THR A 115 0.83 1.45 -9.93
C THR A 115 -0.63 1.87 -9.78
N LEU A 116 -1.50 0.93 -9.41
CA LEU A 116 -2.90 1.22 -9.13
C LEU A 116 -3.05 2.21 -7.97
N LEU A 117 -2.38 1.96 -6.84
CA LEU A 117 -2.40 2.87 -5.68
C LEU A 117 -1.86 4.26 -6.04
N GLY A 118 -0.73 4.33 -6.75
CA GLY A 118 -0.16 5.58 -7.22
C GLY A 118 -1.11 6.37 -8.12
N HIS A 119 -1.79 5.67 -9.03
CA HIS A 119 -2.77 6.29 -9.93
C HIS A 119 -4.01 6.80 -9.19
N ILE A 120 -4.52 6.04 -8.22
CA ILE A 120 -5.61 6.47 -7.34
C ILE A 120 -5.20 7.71 -6.53
N PHE A 121 -4.03 7.69 -5.89
CA PHE A 121 -3.53 8.82 -5.10
C PHE A 121 -3.37 10.07 -5.96
N TYR A 122 -2.82 9.92 -7.17
CA TYR A 122 -2.69 11.01 -8.13
C TYR A 122 -4.05 11.58 -8.52
N SER A 123 -4.99 10.73 -8.93
CA SER A 123 -6.34 11.16 -9.35
C SER A 123 -7.06 11.93 -8.25
N ILE A 124 -7.02 11.45 -7.01
CA ILE A 124 -7.67 12.12 -5.87
C ILE A 124 -6.98 13.46 -5.54
N ARG A 125 -5.65 13.54 -5.68
CA ARG A 125 -4.90 14.77 -5.43
C ARG A 125 -5.19 15.84 -6.48
N GLU A 126 -5.30 15.47 -7.74
CA GLU A 126 -5.54 16.41 -8.83
C GLU A 126 -7.00 16.90 -8.88
N ALA A 127 -7.96 16.12 -8.38
CA ALA A 127 -9.37 16.50 -8.24
C ALA A 127 -9.61 17.51 -7.10
N ARG A 128 -8.98 18.69 -7.19
CA ARG A 128 -9.01 19.75 -6.15
C ARG A 128 -10.40 20.32 -5.92
N ASP A 129 -11.24 20.35 -6.94
CA ASP A 129 -12.66 20.74 -6.87
C ASP A 129 -13.49 19.80 -5.99
N GLN A 130 -12.98 18.61 -5.71
CA GLN A 130 -13.66 17.60 -4.89
C GLN A 130 -13.13 17.52 -3.46
N TRP A 131 -12.18 18.37 -3.05
CA TRP A 131 -11.54 18.30 -1.73
C TRP A 131 -12.51 18.54 -0.56
N ASP A 132 -13.60 19.27 -0.81
CA ASP A 132 -14.66 19.52 0.17
C ASP A 132 -15.66 18.35 0.33
N LEU A 133 -15.57 17.31 -0.53
CA LEU A 133 -16.39 16.11 -0.42
C LEU A 133 -15.91 15.17 0.69
N ALA A 134 -16.68 14.11 0.93
CA ALA A 134 -16.34 13.08 1.90
C ALA A 134 -14.94 12.48 1.63
N PRO A 135 -14.13 12.27 2.68
CA PRO A 135 -12.76 11.81 2.51
C PRO A 135 -12.70 10.34 2.10
N VAL A 136 -11.78 10.02 1.19
CA VAL A 136 -11.51 8.65 0.76
C VAL A 136 -10.55 8.00 1.76
N THR A 137 -10.95 6.85 2.30
CA THR A 137 -10.17 6.13 3.32
C THR A 137 -9.57 4.85 2.73
N PHE A 138 -8.26 4.70 2.90
CA PHE A 138 -7.51 3.51 2.50
C PHE A 138 -7.19 2.68 3.74
N PHE A 139 -7.40 1.37 3.62
CA PHE A 139 -6.92 0.38 4.56
C PHE A 139 -5.89 -0.47 3.83
N LEU A 140 -4.62 -0.26 4.12
CA LEU A 140 -3.50 -0.99 3.51
C LEU A 140 -2.93 -1.95 4.53
N ASP A 141 -3.38 -3.20 4.46
CA ASP A 141 -2.82 -4.28 5.26
C ASP A 141 -1.44 -4.69 4.74
N GLU A 142 -0.56 -5.12 5.65
CA GLU A 142 0.82 -5.53 5.35
C GLU A 142 1.55 -4.56 4.40
N PHE A 143 1.31 -3.25 4.53
CA PHE A 143 1.84 -2.26 3.59
C PHE A 143 3.38 -2.27 3.43
N PRO A 144 4.20 -2.71 4.42
CA PRO A 144 5.65 -2.82 4.19
C PRO A 144 6.02 -3.79 3.06
N GLN A 145 5.17 -4.77 2.74
CA GLN A 145 5.38 -5.71 1.62
C GLN A 145 5.39 -5.00 0.26
N LEU A 146 4.71 -3.86 0.15
CA LEU A 146 4.74 -3.01 -1.05
C LEU A 146 6.12 -2.37 -1.26
N GLY A 147 6.98 -2.35 -0.23
CA GLY A 147 8.27 -1.66 -0.23
C GLY A 147 8.13 -0.14 -0.17
N TYR A 148 9.25 0.57 -0.32
CA TYR A 148 9.27 2.03 -0.28
C TYR A 148 8.35 2.65 -1.35
N MET A 149 7.39 3.47 -0.92
CA MET A 149 6.52 4.27 -1.77
C MET A 149 6.58 5.72 -1.31
N GLN A 150 7.22 6.58 -2.11
CA GLN A 150 7.34 8.01 -1.80
C GLN A 150 5.96 8.67 -1.71
N GLU A 151 5.00 8.18 -2.49
CA GLU A 151 3.62 8.65 -2.52
C GLU A 151 2.94 8.48 -1.16
N ILE A 152 3.22 7.40 -0.43
CA ILE A 152 2.65 7.17 0.91
C ILE A 152 3.16 8.25 1.88
N GLU A 153 4.47 8.53 1.92
CA GLU A 153 5.02 9.60 2.77
C GLU A 153 4.40 10.96 2.43
N GLN A 154 4.27 11.26 1.13
CA GLN A 154 3.64 12.50 0.67
C GLN A 154 2.17 12.59 1.07
N MET A 155 1.42 11.48 1.02
CA MET A 155 0.02 11.44 1.44
C MET A 155 -0.13 11.54 2.95
N LEU A 156 0.77 10.95 3.74
CA LEU A 156 0.76 11.13 5.21
C LEU A 156 1.03 12.61 5.58
N ALA A 157 1.96 13.26 4.89
CA ALA A 157 2.31 14.66 5.14
C ALA A 157 1.24 15.66 4.66
N LEU A 158 0.66 15.45 3.48
CA LEU A 158 -0.17 16.45 2.77
C LEU A 158 -1.63 16.01 2.53
N GLY A 159 -1.95 14.73 2.75
CA GLY A 159 -3.24 14.14 2.37
C GLY A 159 -4.43 14.65 3.16
N ARG A 160 -4.22 15.29 4.32
CA ARG A 160 -5.30 15.87 5.12
C ARG A 160 -6.09 16.93 4.36
N GLN A 161 -5.42 17.76 3.55
CA GLN A 161 -6.06 18.81 2.75
C GLN A 161 -6.82 18.24 1.56
N SER A 162 -6.29 17.16 0.98
CA SER A 162 -6.90 16.53 -0.18
C SER A 162 -8.04 15.58 0.18
N GLY A 163 -8.47 15.48 1.44
CA GLY A 163 -9.53 14.55 1.85
C GLY A 163 -9.12 13.07 1.76
N LEU A 164 -7.83 12.76 1.95
CA LEU A 164 -7.31 11.40 1.99
C LEU A 164 -7.04 10.96 3.44
N ARG A 165 -7.44 9.73 3.78
CA ARG A 165 -7.14 9.10 5.07
C ARG A 165 -6.47 7.76 4.84
N LEU A 166 -5.30 7.56 5.41
CA LEU A 166 -4.56 6.30 5.31
C LEU A 166 -4.58 5.58 6.66
N TRP A 167 -5.04 4.33 6.66
CA TRP A 167 -4.82 3.34 7.71
C TRP A 167 -3.82 2.32 7.18
N LEU A 168 -2.64 2.31 7.80
CA LEU A 168 -1.51 1.49 7.39
C LEU A 168 -1.23 0.46 8.48
N PHE A 169 -1.18 -0.83 8.13
CA PHE A 169 -0.93 -1.91 9.07
C PHE A 169 0.40 -2.60 8.77
N ALA A 170 1.19 -2.81 9.82
CA ALA A 170 2.47 -3.49 9.77
C ALA A 170 2.60 -4.40 10.99
N GLN A 171 3.27 -5.54 10.85
CA GLN A 171 3.48 -6.47 11.97
C GLN A 171 4.42 -5.91 13.03
N GLY A 172 5.32 -5.01 12.62
CA GLY A 172 6.24 -4.38 13.56
C GLY A 172 7.19 -3.37 12.91
N ARG A 173 7.92 -2.67 13.78
CA ARG A 173 8.88 -1.64 13.38
C ARG A 173 10.01 -2.16 12.49
N SER A 174 10.41 -3.43 12.65
CA SER A 174 11.46 -4.05 11.82
C SER A 174 11.07 -4.14 10.33
N GLN A 175 9.79 -4.38 10.02
CA GLN A 175 9.31 -4.38 8.64
C GLN A 175 9.33 -2.97 8.05
N LEU A 176 8.92 -1.97 8.83
CA LEU A 176 9.01 -0.56 8.44
C LEU A 176 10.46 -0.16 8.16
N GLN A 177 11.37 -0.54 9.04
CA GLN A 177 12.80 -0.30 8.90
C GLN A 177 13.35 -0.94 7.61
N LYS A 178 12.95 -2.17 7.31
CA LYS A 178 13.36 -2.87 6.08
C LYS A 178 12.80 -2.22 4.81
N ALA A 179 11.56 -1.73 4.86
CA ALA A 179 10.89 -1.18 3.69
C ALA A 179 11.23 0.29 3.41
N TYR A 180 11.41 1.12 4.45
CA TYR A 180 11.61 2.57 4.34
C TYR A 180 13.00 3.06 4.75
N GLY A 181 13.83 2.22 5.39
CA GLY A 181 15.18 2.57 5.83
C GLY A 181 15.24 3.46 7.07
N ASP A 182 14.19 4.21 7.37
CA ASP A 182 14.01 4.95 8.62
C ASP A 182 12.55 4.78 9.09
N ALA A 183 12.35 3.84 10.03
CA ALA A 183 11.04 3.57 10.58
C ALA A 183 10.50 4.76 11.40
N GLU A 184 11.37 5.52 12.08
CA GLU A 184 10.93 6.63 12.93
C GLU A 184 10.39 7.78 12.08
N ARG A 185 11.05 8.10 10.96
CA ARG A 185 10.57 9.11 10.01
C ARG A 185 9.12 8.87 9.56
N ILE A 186 8.77 7.64 9.17
CA ILE A 186 7.40 7.36 8.72
C ILE A 186 6.41 7.35 9.89
N LEU A 187 6.82 6.90 11.07
CA LEU A 187 6.00 6.91 12.29
C LEU A 187 5.70 8.35 12.77
N GLU A 188 6.64 9.28 12.62
CA GLU A 188 6.44 10.70 12.95
C GLU A 188 5.42 11.40 12.04
N LEU A 189 5.29 10.97 10.78
CA LEU A 189 4.27 11.47 9.87
C LEU A 189 2.87 10.99 10.23
N MET A 190 2.75 9.90 10.99
CA MET A 190 1.46 9.34 11.40
C MET A 190 0.83 10.16 12.51
N ALA A 191 -0.39 10.64 12.26
CA ALA A 191 -1.16 11.42 13.23
C ALA A 191 -1.47 10.63 14.51
N VAL A 192 -1.82 9.36 14.33
CA VAL A 192 -2.24 8.43 15.37
C VAL A 192 -1.50 7.12 15.14
N ARG A 193 -0.91 6.57 16.20
CA ARG A 193 -0.22 5.29 16.20
C ARG A 193 -0.90 4.35 17.18
N CYS A 194 -1.24 3.15 16.70
CA CYS A 194 -1.89 2.11 17.49
C CYS A 194 -0.95 0.92 17.61
N PHE A 195 -0.65 0.51 18.85
CA PHE A 195 0.16 -0.66 19.14
C PHE A 195 -0.72 -1.73 19.79
N MET A 196 -0.61 -2.95 19.27
CA MET A 196 -1.30 -4.15 19.75
C MET A 196 -0.22 -5.20 19.99
N GLU A 197 -0.27 -5.88 21.13
CA GLU A 197 0.65 -6.97 21.49
C GLU A 197 2.14 -6.70 21.10
N PRO A 198 2.75 -5.60 21.59
CA PRO A 198 4.06 -5.18 21.13
C PRO A 198 5.15 -6.21 21.46
N THR A 199 6.04 -6.45 20.50
CA THR A 199 7.25 -7.29 20.71
C THR A 199 8.21 -6.66 21.72
N ALA A 200 9.15 -7.45 22.26
CA ALA A 200 10.07 -6.98 23.32
C ALA A 200 10.79 -5.66 23.00
N THR A 201 11.31 -5.51 21.77
CA THR A 201 11.97 -4.26 21.34
C THR A 201 10.97 -3.10 21.29
N THR A 202 9.82 -3.32 20.64
CA THR A 202 8.75 -2.32 20.51
C THR A 202 8.21 -1.89 21.88
N ALA A 203 8.08 -2.83 22.83
CA ALA A 203 7.60 -2.56 24.18
C ALA A 203 8.59 -1.69 24.98
N HIS A 204 9.89 -1.88 24.82
CA HIS A 204 10.90 -1.02 25.45
C HIS A 204 10.85 0.40 24.91
N GLU A 205 10.72 0.57 23.60
CA GLU A 205 10.60 1.88 22.95
C GLU A 205 9.28 2.56 23.34
N LEU A 206 8.18 1.83 23.30
CA LEU A 206 6.87 2.31 23.70
C LEU A 206 6.82 2.71 25.17
N SER A 207 7.45 1.96 26.07
CA SER A 207 7.55 2.30 27.50
C SER A 207 8.27 3.64 27.70
N LYS A 208 9.35 3.89 26.95
CA LYS A 208 10.07 5.18 26.98
C LYS A 208 9.20 6.31 26.43
N GLU A 209 8.50 6.06 25.34
CA GLU A 209 7.65 7.05 24.66
C GLU A 209 6.40 7.43 25.47
N LEU A 210 5.79 6.46 26.15
CA LEU A 210 4.69 6.70 27.08
C LEU A 210 5.10 7.64 28.22
N GLY A 211 6.37 7.60 28.62
CA GLY A 211 6.94 8.42 29.68
C GLY A 211 6.68 7.87 31.08
N ALA A 212 6.82 8.74 32.08
CA ALA A 212 6.72 8.38 33.49
C ALA A 212 5.66 9.18 34.23
N ARG A 213 5.08 8.57 35.26
CA ARG A 213 4.18 9.20 36.24
C ARG A 213 4.88 9.32 37.59
N ARG A 214 4.58 10.41 38.31
CA ARG A 214 5.01 10.57 39.70
C ARG A 214 4.15 9.68 40.59
N ASP A 215 4.79 8.80 41.34
CA ASP A 215 4.16 8.03 42.39
C ASP A 215 3.82 8.96 43.56
N LEU A 216 2.53 9.01 43.94
CA LEU A 216 2.05 9.92 44.99
C LEU A 216 2.52 9.51 46.40
N LEU A 217 2.84 8.24 46.60
CA LEU A 217 3.25 7.71 47.90
C LEU A 217 4.77 7.84 48.11
N THR A 218 5.55 7.53 47.08
CA THR A 218 7.02 7.53 47.18
C THR A 218 7.66 8.80 46.63
N GLY A 219 6.91 9.63 45.90
CA GLY A 219 7.42 10.81 45.21
C GLY A 219 8.33 10.49 44.01
N THR A 220 8.62 9.21 43.76
CA THR A 220 9.52 8.76 42.69
C THR A 220 8.83 8.77 41.32
N MET A 221 9.61 8.97 40.25
CA MET A 221 9.11 8.83 38.89
C MET A 221 9.14 7.36 38.49
N LYS A 222 7.97 6.80 38.13
CA LYS A 222 7.83 5.43 37.62
C LYS A 222 7.31 5.45 36.19
N PRO A 223 7.77 4.56 35.29
CA PRO A 223 7.18 4.43 33.97
C PRO A 223 5.65 4.31 34.03
N LEU A 224 4.95 4.88 33.04
CA LEU A 224 3.49 4.74 32.94
C LEU A 224 3.09 3.28 32.75
N ALA A 225 3.87 2.55 31.95
CA ALA A 225 3.86 1.11 31.82
C ALA A 225 5.29 0.64 31.54
N THR A 226 5.75 -0.40 32.23
CA THR A 226 7.04 -1.04 31.95
C THR A 226 6.95 -1.92 30.71
N ALA A 227 8.08 -2.21 30.06
CA ALA A 227 8.09 -3.14 28.91
C ALA A 227 7.51 -4.53 29.28
N GLN A 228 7.79 -5.00 30.51
CA GLN A 228 7.26 -6.26 31.02
C GLN A 228 5.73 -6.23 31.18
N GLU A 229 5.18 -5.12 31.68
CA GLU A 229 3.73 -4.93 31.79
C GLU A 229 3.08 -4.87 30.41
N LEU A 230 3.67 -4.13 29.47
CA LEU A 230 3.18 -4.00 28.09
C LEU A 230 3.11 -5.33 27.32
N MET A 231 3.98 -6.29 27.66
CA MET A 231 3.96 -7.65 27.13
C MET A 231 3.15 -8.62 28.01
N GLY A 232 2.68 -8.16 29.16
CA GLY A 232 2.02 -8.97 30.16
C GLY A 232 0.52 -9.16 29.89
N PRO A 233 -0.14 -9.99 30.72
CA PRO A 233 -1.55 -10.31 30.56
C PRO A 233 -2.48 -9.09 30.67
N GLU A 234 -2.03 -7.99 31.28
CA GLU A 234 -2.82 -6.75 31.38
C GLU A 234 -3.05 -6.08 30.01
N TYR A 235 -2.18 -6.36 29.03
CA TYR A 235 -2.18 -5.69 27.71
C TYR A 235 -2.56 -6.59 26.53
N VAL A 236 -2.81 -7.88 26.73
CA VAL A 236 -3.12 -8.86 25.67
C VAL A 236 -4.29 -8.41 24.79
N ASP A 237 -5.40 -7.94 25.36
CA ASP A 237 -6.54 -7.43 24.59
C ASP A 237 -6.62 -5.89 24.61
N LYS A 238 -5.48 -5.20 24.67
CA LYS A 238 -5.44 -3.73 24.69
C LYS A 238 -4.82 -3.17 23.43
N VAL A 239 -5.35 -2.03 23.00
CA VAL A 239 -4.74 -1.18 21.97
C VAL A 239 -4.20 0.07 22.65
N ILE A 240 -2.89 0.29 22.52
CA ILE A 240 -2.23 1.49 23.02
C ILE A 240 -2.23 2.52 21.90
N VAL A 241 -2.87 3.65 22.11
CA VAL A 241 -3.04 4.69 21.12
C VAL A 241 -2.22 5.91 21.53
N LEU A 242 -1.32 6.33 20.64
CA LEU A 242 -0.55 7.56 20.75
C LEU A 242 -1.05 8.55 19.70
N GLU A 243 -1.40 9.77 20.14
CA GLU A 243 -1.73 10.90 19.26
C GLU A 243 -0.84 12.08 19.66
N GLY A 244 -0.25 12.77 18.68
CA GLY A 244 0.66 13.89 18.92
C GLY A 244 0.03 14.96 19.82
N GLY A 245 0.74 15.32 20.90
CA GLY A 245 0.31 16.37 21.83
C GLY A 245 -0.82 15.98 22.79
N ARG A 246 -1.28 14.72 22.79
CA ARG A 246 -2.31 14.23 23.72
C ARG A 246 -1.78 13.15 24.65
N ARG A 247 -2.52 12.88 25.72
CA ARG A 247 -2.22 11.77 26.63
C ARG A 247 -2.47 10.44 25.89
N PRO A 248 -1.59 9.44 26.05
CA PRO A 248 -1.83 8.09 25.54
C PRO A 248 -3.18 7.55 26.01
N ALA A 249 -3.87 6.84 25.12
CA ALA A 249 -5.10 6.15 25.46
C ALA A 249 -4.88 4.64 25.45
N ARG A 250 -5.52 3.95 26.40
CA ARG A 250 -5.58 2.49 26.45
C ARG A 250 -7.00 2.07 26.09
N LEU A 251 -7.17 1.48 24.92
CA LEU A 251 -8.46 0.99 24.42
C LEU A 251 -8.56 -0.52 24.61
N GLN A 252 -9.80 -1.02 24.67
CA GLN A 252 -10.08 -2.45 24.61
C GLN A 252 -10.12 -2.90 23.15
N ALA A 253 -9.31 -3.89 22.79
CA ALA A 253 -9.48 -4.59 21.52
C ALA A 253 -10.78 -5.38 21.59
N MET A 254 -11.70 -5.12 20.65
CA MET A 254 -12.92 -5.91 20.48
C MET A 254 -12.76 -6.81 19.26
N LYS A 255 -12.93 -8.12 19.46
CA LYS A 255 -12.84 -9.08 18.36
C LYS A 255 -14.15 -9.04 17.58
N ALA A 256 -14.06 -9.03 16.26
CA ALA A 256 -15.22 -8.79 15.41
C ALA A 256 -16.35 -9.84 15.59
N TYR A 257 -16.04 -11.06 16.01
CA TYR A 257 -17.03 -12.10 16.31
C TYR A 257 -17.74 -11.94 17.67
N GLU A 258 -17.18 -11.12 18.57
CA GLU A 258 -17.74 -10.82 19.89
C GLU A 258 -18.72 -9.64 19.82
N ASP A 259 -18.54 -8.74 18.85
CA ASP A 259 -19.44 -7.61 18.62
C ASP A 259 -20.70 -8.06 17.87
N HIS A 260 -21.86 -7.93 18.53
CA HIS A 260 -23.16 -8.28 17.97
C HIS A 260 -23.49 -7.54 16.66
N ARG A 261 -22.98 -6.29 16.49
CA ARG A 261 -23.18 -5.50 15.27
C ARG A 261 -22.39 -6.03 14.08
N LEU A 262 -21.25 -6.65 14.33
CA LEU A 262 -20.34 -7.16 13.30
C LEU A 262 -20.55 -8.65 13.02
N LYS A 263 -21.03 -9.40 14.01
CA LYS A 263 -21.29 -10.84 13.92
C LYS A 263 -22.21 -11.21 12.75
N GLY A 264 -23.27 -10.43 12.49
CA GLY A 264 -24.15 -10.63 11.35
C GLY A 264 -23.46 -10.47 9.99
N ARG A 265 -22.48 -9.55 9.90
CA ARG A 265 -21.73 -9.28 8.66
C ARG A 265 -20.68 -10.37 8.36
N LEU A 266 -20.11 -10.99 9.39
CA LEU A 266 -19.14 -12.09 9.27
C LEU A 266 -19.78 -13.39 8.79
N THR A 267 -21.02 -13.66 9.18
CA THR A 267 -21.74 -14.89 8.80
C THR A 267 -22.21 -14.89 7.35
N ASP A 268 -22.52 -13.72 6.77
CA ASP A 268 -22.95 -13.62 5.35
C ASP A 268 -21.78 -13.85 4.38
N GLN A 269 -20.56 -13.45 4.72
CA GLN A 269 -19.38 -13.66 3.86
C GLN A 269 -19.03 -15.13 3.66
N ARG A 270 -19.33 -16.00 4.65
CA ARG A 270 -19.11 -17.46 4.50
C ARG A 270 -20.10 -18.11 3.54
N LYS A 271 -21.29 -17.53 3.34
CA LYS A 271 -22.29 -18.06 2.41
C LYS A 271 -22.07 -17.62 0.96
N SER A 272 -21.48 -16.45 0.75
CA SER A 272 -21.21 -15.93 -0.60
C SER A 272 -19.99 -16.55 -1.30
N VAL A 273 -19.13 -17.26 -0.57
CA VAL A 273 -17.96 -17.99 -1.13
C VAL A 273 -18.34 -19.42 -1.58
N SER A 274 -19.58 -19.85 -1.34
CA SER A 274 -20.07 -21.20 -1.67
C SER A 274 -20.82 -21.28 -3.01
N ILE A 275 -20.71 -20.30 -3.90
CA ILE A 275 -21.41 -20.30 -5.19
C ILE A 275 -20.37 -20.34 -6.32
N GLU A 276 -20.54 -21.34 -7.18
CA GLU A 276 -19.80 -21.67 -8.42
C GLU A 276 -18.47 -22.42 -8.26
N ASN A 277 -18.56 -23.67 -7.80
CA ASN A 277 -17.84 -24.79 -8.43
C ASN A 277 -18.90 -25.77 -8.95
N ASP A 278 -19.38 -25.54 -10.17
CA ASP A 278 -20.01 -26.54 -11.05
C ASP A 278 -19.76 -26.11 -12.51
#